data_AF-A0AAJ3TNY1-F1
#
_entry.id   AF-A0AAJ3TNY1-F1
#
_cell.length_a   1.000
_cell.length_b   1.000
_cell.length_c   1.000
_cell.angle_alpha   90.00
_cell.angle_beta   90.00
_cell.angle_gamma   90.00
#
_symmetry.space_group_name_H-M   'P 1'
#
loop_
_entity.id
_entity.type
_entity.pdbx_description
1 polymer ?
#
loop_
_entity_poly.entity_id
_entity_poly.type
_entity_poly.pdbx_seq_one_letter_code
_entity_poly.pdbx_strand_id
1 'polypeptide(L)'
;MDSILLLLESPAFIAFTTGIAIKGLEKAGEGISEGAIKWFSKIFIKNGKPKNNLQRYIDNYEDLENKKALQTIIENAIEDAPEDKKYFDEFLSTFMENKINIRNSKNINVGNINTQGGNFRIGDNYGE
;
A
#
# COMPACT_ATOMS: atom_id res chain seq x y z
N MET A 1 12.10 9.37 -5.06
CA MET A 1 10.65 9.32 -5.31
C MET A 1 9.99 9.38 -3.96
N ASP A 2 9.01 10.26 -3.81
CA ASP A 2 8.27 10.43 -2.57
C ASP A 2 7.43 9.18 -2.26
N SER A 3 7.58 8.60 -1.06
CA SER A 3 6.92 7.32 -0.70
C SER A 3 5.40 7.46 -0.64
N ILE A 4 4.88 8.65 -0.33
CA ILE A 4 3.44 8.91 -0.30
C ILE A 4 2.91 8.91 -1.73
N LEU A 5 3.59 9.59 -2.66
CA LEU A 5 3.20 9.56 -4.06
C LEU A 5 3.19 8.14 -4.63
N LEU A 6 4.20 7.32 -4.29
CA LEU A 6 4.24 5.90 -4.68
C LEU A 6 3.04 5.10 -4.14
N LEU A 7 2.62 5.36 -2.89
CA LEU A 7 1.41 4.75 -2.33
C LEU A 7 0.15 5.16 -3.10
N LEU A 8 0.01 6.45 -3.42
CA LEU A 8 -1.13 7.00 -4.15
C LEU A 8 -1.24 6.49 -5.60
N GLU A 9 -0.14 5.95 -6.14
CA GLU A 9 -0.11 5.30 -7.45
C GLU A 9 -0.22 3.78 -7.38
N SER A 10 -0.24 3.20 -6.18
CA SER A 10 -0.37 1.75 -6.00
C SER A 10 -1.79 1.30 -6.40
N PRO A 11 -1.93 0.31 -7.31
CA PRO A 11 -3.22 -0.28 -7.63
C PRO A 11 -3.96 -0.83 -6.40
N ALA A 12 -3.21 -1.33 -5.42
CA ALA A 12 -3.79 -1.87 -4.20
C ALA A 12 -4.38 -0.76 -3.32
N PHE A 13 -3.73 0.40 -3.26
CA PHE A 13 -4.24 1.56 -2.53
C PHE A 13 -5.44 2.21 -3.25
N ILE A 14 -5.40 2.29 -4.58
CA ILE A 14 -6.54 2.74 -5.40
C ILE A 14 -7.74 1.81 -5.19
N ALA A 15 -7.54 0.50 -5.20
CA ALA A 15 -8.58 -0.49 -4.93
C ALA A 15 -9.14 -0.38 -3.50
N PHE A 16 -8.27 -0.14 -2.51
CA PHE A 16 -8.67 0.09 -1.13
C PHE A 16 -9.57 1.33 -1.01
N THR A 17 -9.11 2.48 -1.51
CA THR A 17 -9.85 3.75 -1.43
C THR A 17 -11.16 3.71 -2.20
N THR A 18 -11.17 3.12 -3.40
CA THR A 18 -12.41 2.87 -4.17
C THR A 18 -13.35 1.92 -3.41
N GLY A 19 -12.79 0.89 -2.78
CA GLY A 19 -13.53 -0.05 -1.94
C GLY A 19 -14.24 0.65 -0.78
N ILE A 20 -13.65 1.68 -0.18
CA ILE A 20 -14.30 2.46 0.89
C ILE A 20 -15.60 3.10 0.39
N ALA A 21 -15.61 3.68 -0.82
CA ALA A 21 -16.80 4.30 -1.39
C ALA A 21 -17.92 3.29 -1.72
N ILE A 22 -17.55 2.06 -2.10
CA ILE A 22 -18.51 1.03 -2.55
C ILE A 22 -19.05 0.21 -1.37
N LYS A 23 -18.17 -0.28 -0.50
CA LYS A 23 -18.49 -1.29 0.54
C LYS A 23 -18.20 -0.81 1.97
N GLY A 24 -17.74 0.43 2.15
CA GLY A 24 -17.40 1.00 3.45
C GLY A 24 -16.02 0.60 3.96
N LEU A 25 -15.53 1.37 4.95
CA LEU A 25 -14.18 1.24 5.49
C LEU A 25 -13.93 -0.13 6.15
N GLU A 26 -14.92 -0.67 6.87
CA GLU A 26 -14.79 -1.94 7.59
C GLU A 26 -14.45 -3.12 6.64
N LYS A 27 -15.03 -3.12 5.44
CA LYS A 27 -14.79 -4.16 4.42
C LYS A 27 -13.63 -3.86 3.50
N ALA A 28 -13.25 -2.59 3.35
CA ALA A 28 -12.06 -2.21 2.60
C ALA A 28 -10.78 -2.49 3.39
N GLY A 29 -10.84 -2.36 4.72
CA GLY A 29 -9.70 -2.47 5.62
C GLY A 29 -9.36 -3.87 6.13
N GLU A 30 -9.95 -4.95 5.60
CA GLU A 30 -9.57 -6.31 5.97
C GLU A 30 -8.07 -6.54 5.72
N GLY A 31 -7.35 -6.97 6.77
CA GLY A 31 -5.89 -7.19 6.71
C GLY A 31 -5.03 -5.98 7.12
N ILE A 32 -5.64 -4.85 7.47
CA ILE A 32 -4.96 -3.66 8.02
C ILE A 32 -5.21 -3.61 9.52
N SER A 33 -4.23 -3.16 10.31
CA SER A 33 -4.40 -3.03 11.75
C SER A 33 -5.48 -2.01 12.10
N GLU A 34 -6.16 -2.25 13.22
CA GLU A 34 -7.20 -1.34 13.71
C GLU A 34 -6.65 0.08 13.95
N GLY A 35 -5.40 0.19 14.39
CA GLY A 35 -4.72 1.47 14.60
C GLY A 35 -4.56 2.25 13.29
N ALA A 36 -4.12 1.56 12.23
CA ALA A 36 -3.98 2.16 10.91
C ALA A 36 -5.33 2.54 10.29
N ILE A 37 -6.36 1.70 10.42
CA ILE A 37 -7.72 2.03 10.00
C ILE A 37 -8.27 3.25 10.75
N LYS A 38 -8.06 3.33 12.07
CA LYS A 38 -8.49 4.49 12.88
C LYS A 38 -7.77 5.77 12.47
N TRP A 39 -6.47 5.70 12.24
CA TRP A 39 -5.68 6.82 11.74
C TRP A 39 -6.19 7.32 10.38
N PHE A 40 -6.31 6.42 9.40
CA PHE A 40 -6.84 6.75 8.08
C PHE A 40 -8.25 7.36 8.16
N SER A 41 -9.11 6.77 9.00
CA SER A 41 -10.47 7.25 9.24
C SER A 41 -10.51 8.69 9.74
N LYS A 42 -9.67 9.04 10.75
CA LYS A 42 -9.58 10.41 11.27
C LYS A 42 -9.24 11.42 10.16
N ILE A 43 -8.34 11.04 9.25
CA ILE A 43 -7.84 11.93 8.20
C ILE A 43 -8.85 12.05 7.06
N PHE A 44 -9.43 10.94 6.61
CA PHE A 44 -10.14 10.91 5.33
C PHE A 44 -11.62 10.55 5.39
N ILE A 45 -12.14 10.16 6.55
CA ILE A 45 -13.53 9.72 6.70
C ILE A 45 -14.29 10.67 7.64
N LYS A 46 -15.54 10.99 7.28
CA LYS A 46 -16.47 11.75 8.12
C LYS A 46 -17.85 11.14 7.99
N ASN A 47 -18.48 10.81 9.12
CA ASN A 47 -19.80 10.17 9.17
C ASN A 47 -19.89 8.92 8.27
N GLY A 48 -18.84 8.09 8.27
CA GLY A 48 -18.77 6.86 7.47
C GLY A 48 -18.53 7.07 5.97
N LYS A 49 -18.31 8.31 5.51
CA LYS A 49 -18.09 8.64 4.09
C LYS A 49 -16.72 9.27 3.83
N PRO A 50 -16.14 9.09 2.63
CA PRO A 50 -14.97 9.83 2.19
C PRO A 50 -15.16 11.35 2.31
N LYS A 51 -14.17 12.06 2.87
CA LYS A 51 -14.07 13.52 2.79
C LYS A 51 -13.82 13.92 1.33
N ASN A 52 -14.17 15.15 0.96
CA ASN A 52 -14.08 15.64 -0.43
C ASN A 52 -12.74 15.38 -1.12
N ASN A 53 -11.61 15.54 -0.43
CA ASN A 53 -10.30 15.31 -1.04
C ASN A 53 -10.11 13.83 -1.40
N LEU A 54 -10.45 12.91 -0.50
CA LEU A 54 -10.43 11.48 -0.78
C LEU A 54 -11.43 11.11 -1.89
N GLN A 55 -12.62 11.71 -1.87
CA GLN A 55 -13.64 11.46 -2.89
C GLN A 55 -13.16 11.86 -4.28
N ARG A 56 -12.61 13.09 -4.43
CA ARG A 56 -12.02 13.56 -5.69
C ARG A 56 -10.92 12.64 -6.21
N TYR A 57 -10.07 12.15 -5.31
CA TYR A 57 -9.05 11.17 -5.67
C TYR A 57 -9.66 9.83 -6.12
N ILE A 58 -10.70 9.33 -5.45
CA ILE A 58 -11.39 8.10 -5.88
C ILE A 58 -12.02 8.28 -7.26
N ASP A 59 -12.66 9.43 -7.52
CA ASP A 59 -13.32 9.73 -8.79
C ASP A 59 -12.31 9.91 -9.94
N ASN A 60 -11.12 10.43 -9.66
CA ASN A 60 -10.06 10.61 -10.65
C ASN A 60 -8.67 10.54 -9.99
N TYR A 61 -8.17 9.31 -9.82
CA TYR A 61 -6.89 9.06 -9.15
C TYR A 61 -5.69 9.35 -10.06
N GLU A 62 -5.88 9.45 -11.38
CA GLU A 62 -4.82 9.74 -12.35
C GLU A 62 -4.44 11.23 -12.34
N ASP A 63 -5.36 12.08 -11.91
CA ASP A 63 -5.17 13.52 -11.80
C ASP A 63 -4.09 13.88 -10.77
N LEU A 64 -3.08 14.62 -11.25
CA LEU A 64 -1.92 15.00 -10.45
C LEU A 64 -2.30 15.96 -9.31
N GLU A 65 -3.28 16.84 -9.51
CA GLU A 65 -3.71 17.79 -8.47
C GLU A 65 -4.38 17.04 -7.30
N ASN A 66 -5.24 16.07 -7.60
CA ASN A 66 -5.87 15.21 -6.60
C ASN A 66 -4.82 14.39 -5.83
N LYS A 67 -3.82 13.81 -6.51
CA LYS A 67 -2.70 13.12 -5.84
C LYS A 67 -1.93 14.05 -4.90
N LYS A 68 -1.55 15.24 -5.38
CA LYS A 68 -0.83 16.23 -4.56
C LYS A 68 -1.64 16.70 -3.35
N ALA A 69 -2.95 16.90 -3.52
CA ALA A 69 -3.82 17.27 -2.41
C ALA A 69 -3.85 16.19 -1.32
N LEU A 70 -3.94 14.91 -1.69
CA LEU A 70 -3.83 13.81 -0.72
C LEU A 70 -2.45 13.73 -0.10
N GLN A 71 -1.39 13.89 -0.90
CA GLN A 71 -0.02 13.87 -0.44
C GLN A 71 0.18 14.90 0.69
N THR A 72 -0.18 16.16 0.45
CA THR A 72 -0.05 17.24 1.45
C THR A 72 -0.86 16.96 2.72
N ILE A 73 -2.04 16.33 2.61
CA ILE A 73 -2.83 15.96 3.79
C ILE A 73 -2.12 14.87 4.61
N ILE A 74 -1.52 13.89 3.95
CA ILE A 74 -0.77 12.81 4.62
C ILE A 74 0.50 13.37 5.24
N GLU A 75 1.24 14.22 4.53
CA GLU A 75 2.44 14.91 5.02
C GLU A 75 2.12 15.69 6.30
N ASN A 76 1.13 16.59 6.25
CA ASN A 76 0.72 17.39 7.41
C ASN A 76 0.26 16.49 8.58
N ALA A 77 -0.50 15.43 8.31
CA ALA A 77 -0.97 14.54 9.38
C ALA A 77 0.18 13.80 10.10
N ILE A 78 1.27 13.47 9.39
CA ILE A 78 2.47 12.87 9.98
C ILE A 78 3.31 13.93 10.70
N GLU A 79 3.38 15.15 10.17
CA GLU A 79 4.10 16.26 10.81
C GLU A 79 3.43 16.71 12.13
N ASP A 80 2.10 16.79 12.16
CA ASP A 80 1.33 17.14 13.36
C ASP A 80 1.39 16.03 14.44
N ALA A 81 1.45 14.76 14.02
CA ALA A 81 1.45 13.60 14.91
C ALA A 81 2.50 12.56 14.47
N PRO A 82 3.79 12.75 14.79
CA PRO A 82 4.87 11.87 14.33
C PRO A 82 4.73 10.43 14.84
N GLU A 83 4.01 10.20 15.93
CA GLU A 83 3.71 8.86 16.43
C GLU A 83 2.80 8.04 15.50
N ASP A 84 2.05 8.72 14.64
CA ASP A 84 1.16 8.12 13.66
C ASP A 84 1.90 7.68 12.39
N LYS A 85 3.19 8.06 12.24
CA LYS A 85 4.04 7.59 11.14
C LYS A 85 4.07 6.07 11.03
N LYS A 86 4.03 5.35 12.17
CA LYS A 86 3.97 3.88 12.19
C LYS A 86 2.77 3.31 11.44
N TYR A 87 1.62 4.01 11.47
CA TYR A 87 0.42 3.60 10.75
C TYR A 87 0.56 3.86 9.26
N PHE A 88 1.17 4.99 8.88
CA PHE A 88 1.50 5.25 7.48
C PHE A 88 2.51 4.23 6.93
N ASP A 89 3.56 3.90 7.69
CA ASP A 89 4.53 2.86 7.33
C ASP A 89 3.85 1.50 7.18
N GLU A 90 2.85 1.19 8.01
CA GLU A 90 2.02 -0.01 7.85
C GLU A 90 1.24 0.02 6.53
N PHE A 91 0.59 1.13 6.17
CA PHE A 91 -0.06 1.30 4.86
C PHE A 91 0.94 1.08 3.71
N LEU A 92 2.12 1.68 3.79
CA LEU A 92 3.16 1.46 2.78
C LEU A 92 3.53 -0.02 2.69
N SER A 93 3.71 -0.69 3.83
CA SER A 93 4.00 -2.12 3.88
C SER A 93 2.86 -2.92 3.23
N THR A 94 1.62 -2.79 3.71
CA THR A 94 0.47 -3.54 3.20
C THR A 94 0.24 -3.35 1.71
N PHE A 95 0.33 -2.11 1.21
CA PHE A 95 -0.03 -1.78 -0.17
C PHE A 95 1.13 -1.83 -1.15
N MET A 96 2.38 -1.85 -0.67
CA MET A 96 3.58 -1.96 -1.52
C MET A 96 4.38 -3.25 -1.31
N GLU A 97 4.08 -4.09 -0.31
CA GLU A 97 4.76 -5.38 -0.07
C GLU A 97 4.56 -6.41 -1.18
N ASN A 98 3.70 -6.14 -2.17
CA ASN A 98 3.72 -6.88 -3.44
C ASN A 98 5.04 -6.69 -4.23
N LYS A 99 6.00 -5.90 -3.73
CA LYS A 99 7.36 -5.91 -4.27
C LYS A 99 8.32 -6.90 -3.61
N ILE A 100 8.16 -7.35 -2.36
CA ILE A 100 9.07 -8.36 -1.76
C ILE A 100 8.37 -9.14 -0.62
N ASN A 101 7.53 -10.10 -0.96
CA ASN A 101 7.14 -11.15 -0.01
C ASN A 101 8.15 -12.31 -0.09
N ILE A 102 9.39 -12.08 0.35
CA ILE A 102 10.35 -13.15 0.64
C ILE A 102 10.34 -13.37 2.16
N ARG A 103 9.30 -14.04 2.65
CA ARG A 103 9.25 -14.57 4.02
C ARG A 103 8.70 -16.00 4.05
N ASN A 104 9.24 -16.86 3.18
CA ASN A 104 9.64 -18.25 3.49
C ASN A 104 10.24 -18.92 2.25
N SER A 105 11.56 -19.17 2.27
CA SER A 105 12.31 -20.31 1.69
C SER A 105 11.83 -20.89 0.33
N LYS A 106 12.57 -20.87 -0.78
CA LYS A 106 14.00 -21.20 -1.00
C LYS A 106 14.51 -20.51 -2.29
N ASN A 107 15.72 -19.93 -2.20
CA ASN A 107 16.59 -19.48 -3.30
C ASN A 107 15.92 -18.79 -4.50
N ILE A 108 15.67 -17.48 -4.38
CA ILE A 108 15.46 -16.61 -5.55
C ILE A 108 16.81 -16.00 -5.94
N ASN A 109 17.36 -16.48 -7.04
CA ASN A 109 18.58 -15.94 -7.63
C ASN A 109 18.20 -14.77 -8.55
N VAL A 110 18.60 -13.55 -8.17
CA VAL A 110 18.29 -12.30 -8.90
C VAL A 110 19.44 -11.82 -9.81
N GLY A 111 20.47 -12.65 -10.01
CA GLY A 111 21.50 -12.43 -11.02
C GLY A 111 21.11 -13.00 -12.38
N ASN A 112 21.58 -12.39 -13.47
CA ASN A 112 21.38 -12.94 -14.82
C ASN A 112 22.07 -14.31 -14.94
N ILE A 113 21.28 -15.39 -15.06
CA ILE A 113 21.81 -16.76 -15.14
C ILE A 113 22.07 -17.09 -16.61
N ASN A 114 23.32 -16.97 -17.03
CA ASN A 114 23.73 -17.39 -18.36
C ASN A 114 24.08 -18.88 -18.34
N THR A 115 23.10 -19.76 -18.58
CA THR A 115 23.37 -21.19 -18.73
C THR A 115 23.83 -21.47 -20.16
N GLN A 116 25.15 -21.47 -20.38
CA GLN A 116 25.78 -21.96 -21.61
C GLN A 116 25.61 -23.49 -21.74
N GLY A 117 24.37 -23.96 -21.95
CA GLY A 117 24.08 -25.33 -22.39
C GLY A 117 24.10 -26.42 -21.31
N GLY A 118 23.76 -26.11 -20.05
CA GLY A 118 23.66 -27.10 -18.96
C GLY A 118 22.32 -27.05 -18.24
N ASN A 119 21.78 -28.23 -17.89
CA ASN A 119 20.46 -28.39 -17.28
C ASN A 119 20.38 -27.70 -15.90
N PHE A 120 19.44 -26.76 -15.74
CA PHE A 120 19.28 -25.94 -14.54
C PHE A 120 18.18 -26.53 -13.64
N ARG A 121 18.51 -26.85 -12.38
CA ARG A 121 17.55 -27.31 -11.37
C ARG A 121 17.61 -26.38 -10.15
N ILE A 122 16.50 -25.70 -9.87
CA ILE A 122 16.23 -25.08 -8.57
C ILE A 122 15.14 -25.92 -7.91
N GLY A 123 15.49 -26.57 -6.81
CA GLY A 123 14.62 -27.43 -6.04
C GLY A 123 15.46 -28.01 -4.93
N ASP A 124 14.99 -27.85 -3.71
CA ASP A 124 15.77 -28.13 -2.53
C ASP A 124 15.42 -29.55 -2.07
N ASN A 125 16.41 -30.40 -2.20
CA ASN A 125 16.35 -31.82 -1.96
C ASN A 125 16.29 -32.07 -0.44
N TYR A 126 15.20 -32.66 0.04
CA TYR A 126 15.20 -33.37 1.32
C TYR A 126 14.80 -34.82 1.04
N GLY A 127 15.69 -35.77 1.37
CA GLY A 127 15.47 -37.23 1.28
C GLY A 127 14.33 -37.69 2.18
N GLU A 128 13.75 -38.88 2.01
CA GLU A 128 14.40 -40.19 1.82
C GLU A 128 14.10 -40.90 0.49
#